data_AF-A0A2K9PV38-F1
#
_entry.id   AF-A0A2K9PV38-F1
#
_cell.length_a   1.000
_cell.length_b   1.000
_cell.length_c   1.000
_cell.angle_alpha   90.00
_cell.angle_beta   90.00
_cell.angle_gamma   90.00
#
_symmetry.space_group_name_H-M   'P 1'
#
loop_
_entity.id
_entity.type
_entity.pdbx_description
1 polymer ?
#
loop_
_entity_poly.entity_id
_entity_poly.type
_entity_poly.pdbx_seq_one_letter_code
_entity_poly.pdbx_strand_id
1 'polypeptide(L)'
;MAVIITKHIWQTFLGFIKPPRRRLNLFWEFQTSPLFSEAERAALNVAYKGALIPNITVEEDFDELKKHFNESEIVEIVASLALFGYLNR
;
A
#
# COMPACT_ATOMS: atom_id res chain seq x y z
N MET A 1 18.39 -5.86 2.97
CA MET A 1 17.83 -7.23 3.12
C MET A 1 16.32 -7.23 3.38
N ALA A 2 15.79 -6.38 4.26
CA ALA A 2 14.35 -6.26 4.55
C ALA A 2 13.46 -5.95 3.33
N VAL A 3 13.94 -5.15 2.36
CA VAL A 3 13.21 -4.78 1.14
C VAL A 3 13.03 -5.94 0.14
N ILE A 4 13.91 -6.96 0.15
CA ILE A 4 13.83 -8.08 -0.79
C ILE A 4 12.82 -9.13 -0.30
N ILE A 5 12.80 -9.38 1.00
CA ILE A 5 11.86 -10.31 1.65
C ILE A 5 10.42 -9.81 1.52
N THR A 6 10.20 -8.50 1.73
CA THR A 6 8.88 -7.88 1.50
C THR A 6 8.44 -8.03 0.04
N LYS A 7 9.29 -7.72 -0.94
CA LYS A 7 8.92 -7.88 -2.37
C LYS A 7 8.44 -9.29 -2.71
N HIS A 8 9.12 -10.32 -2.21
CA HIS A 8 8.75 -11.71 -2.50
C HIS A 8 7.46 -12.13 -1.78
N ILE A 9 7.29 -11.78 -0.51
CA ILE A 9 6.05 -12.03 0.24
C ILE A 9 4.85 -11.35 -0.45
N TRP A 10 5.02 -10.09 -0.84
CA TRP A 10 3.98 -9.35 -1.56
C TRP A 10 3.69 -9.94 -2.95
N GLN A 11 4.70 -10.43 -3.68
CA GLN A 11 4.49 -11.14 -4.96
C GLN A 11 3.71 -12.45 -4.77
N THR A 12 4.04 -13.23 -3.74
CA THR A 12 3.30 -14.46 -3.42
C THR A 12 1.85 -14.14 -3.05
N PHE A 13 1.62 -13.12 -2.22
CA PHE A 13 0.29 -12.70 -1.80
C PHE A 13 -0.56 -12.18 -2.98
N LEU A 14 0.02 -11.33 -3.83
CA LEU A 14 -0.65 -10.86 -5.05
C LEU A 14 -0.91 -12.00 -6.05
N GLY A 15 -0.07 -13.03 -6.06
CA GLY A 15 -0.28 -14.25 -6.85
C GLY A 15 -1.55 -15.02 -6.45
N PHE A 16 -1.92 -15.00 -5.17
CA PHE A 16 -3.18 -15.58 -4.69
C PHE A 16 -4.41 -14.76 -5.09
N ILE A 17 -4.29 -13.43 -5.12
CA ILE A 17 -5.40 -12.50 -5.42
C ILE A 17 -5.68 -12.42 -6.94
N LYS A 18 -4.76 -12.90 -7.80
CA LYS A 18 -4.84 -12.88 -9.28
C LYS A 18 -5.36 -11.53 -9.86
N PRO A 19 -4.78 -10.38 -9.51
CA PRO A 19 -5.14 -9.12 -10.18
C PRO A 19 -4.73 -9.17 -11.66
N PRO A 20 -5.29 -8.30 -12.52
CA PRO A 20 -4.94 -8.25 -13.94
C PRO A 20 -3.42 -8.16 -14.13
N ARG A 21 -2.85 -8.99 -15.02
CA ARG A 21 -1.39 -9.11 -15.19
C ARG A 21 -0.66 -7.78 -15.38
N ARG A 22 -1.30 -6.79 -16.02
CA ARG A 22 -0.74 -5.44 -16.23
C ARG A 22 -0.53 -4.68 -14.91
N ARG A 23 -1.38 -4.87 -13.90
CA ARG A 23 -1.27 -4.22 -12.58
C ARG A 23 -0.17 -4.84 -11.71
N LEU A 24 0.06 -6.15 -11.80
CA LEU A 24 1.13 -6.86 -11.06
C LEU A 24 2.53 -6.31 -11.37
N ASN A 25 2.83 -6.08 -12.64
CA ASN A 25 4.15 -5.63 -13.07
C ASN A 25 4.43 -4.19 -12.67
N LEU A 26 3.38 -3.36 -12.56
CA LEU A 26 3.47 -1.92 -12.31
C LEU A 26 3.13 -1.55 -10.86
N PHE A 27 2.94 -2.52 -9.98
CA PHE A 27 2.62 -2.27 -8.57
C PHE A 27 3.66 -1.37 -7.88
N TRP A 28 4.93 -1.53 -8.24
CA TRP A 28 6.02 -0.68 -7.71
C TRP A 28 6.07 0.72 -8.34
N GLU A 29 5.34 0.93 -9.43
CA GLU A 29 5.25 2.18 -10.19
C GLU A 29 3.88 2.84 -9.99
N PHE A 30 3.16 2.49 -8.92
CA PHE A 30 1.80 2.96 -8.68
C PHE A 30 1.69 4.50 -8.66
N GLN A 31 2.74 5.19 -8.26
CA GLN A 31 2.82 6.65 -8.16
C GLN A 31 2.70 7.35 -9.52
N THR A 32 3.15 6.72 -10.61
CA THR A 32 3.20 7.32 -11.94
C THR A 32 2.33 6.59 -12.95
N SER A 33 2.03 5.31 -12.71
CA SER A 33 1.30 4.47 -13.65
C SER A 33 -0.17 4.86 -13.80
N PRO A 34 -0.68 5.08 -15.02
CA PRO A 34 -2.10 5.44 -15.25
C PRO A 34 -3.07 4.29 -14.91
N LEU A 35 -2.59 3.12 -14.50
CA LEU A 35 -3.41 1.97 -14.14
C LEU A 35 -4.04 2.06 -12.73
N PHE A 36 -3.59 3.03 -11.92
CA PHE A 36 -4.07 3.27 -10.57
C PHE A 36 -4.80 4.61 -10.53
N SER A 37 -6.02 4.59 -10.01
CA SER A 37 -6.80 5.79 -9.69
C SER A 37 -6.16 6.59 -8.56
N GLU A 38 -6.53 7.87 -8.42
CA GLU A 38 -6.02 8.72 -7.34
C GLU A 38 -6.32 8.14 -5.94
N ALA A 39 -7.50 7.53 -5.75
CA ALA A 39 -7.85 6.83 -4.52
C ALA A 39 -6.91 5.63 -4.24
N GLU A 40 -6.68 4.78 -5.24
CA GLU A 40 -5.75 3.65 -5.11
C GLU A 40 -4.32 4.15 -4.81
N ARG A 41 -3.88 5.24 -5.45
CA ARG A 41 -2.57 5.85 -5.22
C ARG A 41 -2.44 6.39 -3.80
N ALA A 42 -3.44 7.10 -3.29
CA ALA A 42 -3.44 7.63 -1.93
C ALA A 42 -3.30 6.50 -0.88
N ALA A 43 -4.11 5.43 -1.02
CA ALA A 43 -4.04 4.27 -0.13
C ALA A 43 -2.68 3.54 -0.21
N LEU A 44 -2.17 3.31 -1.42
CA LEU A 44 -0.88 2.66 -1.63
C LEU A 44 0.29 3.52 -1.12
N ASN A 45 0.20 4.85 -1.18
CA ASN A 45 1.23 5.75 -0.67
C ASN A 45 1.32 5.69 0.87
N VAL A 46 0.18 5.71 1.57
CA VAL A 46 0.15 5.50 3.04
C VAL A 46 0.68 4.12 3.40
N ALA A 47 0.25 3.06 2.70
CA ALA A 47 0.73 1.70 2.93
C ALA A 47 2.24 1.56 2.70
N TYR A 48 2.76 2.14 1.62
CA TYR A 48 4.18 2.11 1.29
C TYR A 48 5.02 2.82 2.35
N LYS A 49 4.68 4.07 2.68
CA LYS A 49 5.43 4.88 3.66
C LYS A 49 5.32 4.32 5.08
N GLY A 50 4.15 3.79 5.44
CA GLY A 50 3.91 3.22 6.76
C GLY A 50 4.56 1.85 6.98
N ALA A 51 4.84 1.11 5.90
CA ALA A 51 5.58 -0.15 5.96
C ALA A 51 7.11 0.02 6.07
N LEU A 52 7.64 1.24 5.89
CA LEU A 52 9.07 1.52 6.05
C LEU A 52 9.46 1.54 7.53
N ILE A 53 10.74 1.28 7.80
CA ILE A 53 11.33 1.36 9.14
C ILE A 53 12.54 2.30 9.05
N PRO A 54 12.46 3.53 9.60
CA PRO A 54 11.32 4.09 10.35
C PRO A 54 10.09 4.37 9.47
N ASN A 55 8.91 4.46 10.08
CA ASN A 55 7.69 4.92 9.41
C ASN A 55 7.89 6.38 8.98
N ILE A 56 7.58 6.70 7.72
CA ILE A 56 7.75 8.05 7.14
C ILE A 56 6.44 8.66 6.61
N THR A 57 5.28 8.18 7.05
CA THR A 57 3.99 8.83 6.74
C THR A 57 3.94 10.22 7.37
N VAL A 58 3.48 11.20 6.62
CA VAL A 58 3.25 12.58 7.06
C VAL A 58 1.77 12.94 7.01
N GLU A 59 1.36 14.07 7.58
CA GLU A 59 -0.04 14.50 7.64
C GLU A 59 -0.65 14.64 6.23
N GLU A 60 0.14 15.13 5.27
CA GLU A 60 -0.27 15.30 3.88
C GLU A 60 -0.67 13.97 3.21
N ASP A 61 -0.08 12.84 3.64
CA ASP A 61 -0.44 11.52 3.12
C ASP A 61 -1.87 11.13 3.54
N PHE A 62 -2.28 11.51 4.76
CA PHE A 62 -3.62 11.27 5.27
C PHE A 62 -4.62 12.28 4.72
N ASP A 63 -4.21 13.53 4.49
CA ASP A 63 -5.08 14.52 3.85
C ASP A 63 -5.42 14.15 2.40
N GLU A 64 -4.48 13.56 1.66
CA GLU A 64 -4.79 12.98 0.35
C GLU A 64 -5.76 11.80 0.48
N LEU A 65 -5.56 10.93 1.48
CA LEU A 65 -6.43 9.77 1.71
C LEU A 65 -7.88 10.19 2.03
N LYS A 66 -8.07 11.23 2.85
CA LYS A 66 -9.39 11.77 3.23
C LYS A 66 -10.20 12.35 2.06
N LYS A 67 -9.56 12.65 0.92
CA LYS A 67 -10.29 13.09 -0.29
C LYS A 67 -11.08 11.95 -0.95
N HIS A 68 -10.73 10.70 -0.65
CA HIS A 68 -11.25 9.52 -1.33
C HIS A 68 -11.96 8.54 -0.39
N PHE A 69 -11.59 8.54 0.89
CA PHE A 69 -12.08 7.58 1.87
C PHE A 69 -12.66 8.33 3.08
N ASN A 70 -13.75 7.79 3.62
CA ASN A 70 -14.29 8.26 4.89
C ASN A 70 -13.46 7.73 6.07
N GLU A 71 -13.74 8.24 7.27
CA GLU A 71 -12.98 7.92 8.48
C GLU A 71 -12.96 6.41 8.80
N SER A 72 -14.08 5.70 8.62
CA SER A 72 -14.16 4.26 8.86
C SER A 72 -13.29 3.47 7.88
N GLU A 73 -13.31 3.84 6.60
CA GLU A 73 -12.48 3.21 5.56
C GLU A 73 -10.98 3.46 5.82
N ILE A 74 -10.62 4.66 6.28
CA ILE A 74 -9.24 4.98 6.66
C ILE A 74 -8.77 4.12 7.84
N VAL A 75 -9.62 3.93 8.85
CA VAL A 75 -9.32 3.05 9.99
C VAL A 75 -9.08 1.62 9.51
N GLU A 76 -9.88 1.10 8.58
CA GLU A 76 -9.68 -0.24 8.01
C GLU A 76 -8.37 -0.38 7.23
N ILE A 77 -8.00 0.63 6.44
CA ILE A 77 -6.72 0.66 5.71
C ILE A 77 -5.55 0.60 6.70
N VAL A 78 -5.57 1.44 7.74
CA VAL A 78 -4.49 1.49 8.73
C VAL A 78 -4.44 0.22 9.59
N ALA A 79 -5.60 -0.33 9.98
CA ALA A 79 -5.69 -1.58 10.73
C ALA A 79 -5.12 -2.75 9.91
N SER A 80 -5.45 -2.81 8.61
CA SER A 80 -4.90 -3.81 7.69
C SER A 80 -3.37 -3.67 7.59
N LEU A 81 -2.87 -2.45 7.42
CA LEU A 81 -1.43 -2.17 7.39
C LEU A 81 -0.72 -2.61 8.68
N ALA A 82 -1.31 -2.31 9.85
CA ALA A 82 -0.76 -2.71 11.15
C ALA A 82 -0.73 -4.24 11.31
N LEU A 83 -1.79 -4.95 10.88
CA LEU A 83 -1.84 -6.40 10.89
C LEU A 83 -0.72 -7.00 10.03
N PHE A 84 -0.52 -6.52 8.81
CA PHE A 84 0.59 -6.98 7.96
C PHE A 84 1.95 -6.57 8.53
N GLY A 85 2.05 -5.42 9.20
CA GLY A 85 3.24 -5.02 9.94
C GLY A 85 3.60 -5.99 11.06
N TYR A 86 2.61 -6.50 11.79
CA TYR A 86 2.77 -7.54 12.81
C TYR A 86 3.18 -8.89 12.19
N LEU A 87 2.48 -9.36 11.16
CA LEU A 87 2.75 -10.67 10.53
C LEU A 87 4.11 -10.77 9.84
N ASN A 88 4.74 -9.64 9.53
CA ASN A 88 6.07 -9.57 8.92
C ASN A 88 7.22 -9.54 9.95
N ARG A 89 6.92 -9.60 11.26
CA ARG A 89 7.89 -9.60 12.37
C ARG A 89 7.73 -10.84 13.22
#